data_AF-A0A941UY60-F1
#
_entry.id   AF-A0A941UY60-F1
#
_cell.length_a   1.000
_cell.length_b   1.000
_cell.length_c   1.000
_cell.angle_alpha   90.00
_cell.angle_beta   90.00
_cell.angle_gamma   90.00
#
_symmetry.space_group_name_H-M   'P 1'
#
loop_
_entity.id
_entity.type
_entity.pdbx_description
1 polymer ?
#
loop_
_entity_poly.entity_id
_entity_poly.type
_entity_poly.pdbx_seq_one_letter_code
_entity_poly.pdbx_strand_id
1 'polypeptide(L)'
;MKWITRERPKIDRIACPWLIARFIDPAPEFLYVPAADVLRIAAQSGATPYDVPGVEFGHHGEHCSFDAFVERYRLDDAALGKLARIVRAADCDRLDLAAEAAGLLAISRGLSLNFTDDHEMLRHGMVLYDALYAWCGGRPDEAAARLRQSAAGSSRPPQDTQIATKS
;
A
#
# COMPACT_ATOMS: atom_id res chain seq x y z
N MET A 1 7.78 2.67 9.74
CA MET A 1 7.19 1.55 10.55
C MET A 1 7.46 0.23 9.84
N LYS A 2 7.37 -0.90 10.53
CA LYS A 2 7.50 -2.24 9.92
C LYS A 2 6.12 -2.83 9.65
N TRP A 3 5.94 -3.38 8.46
CA TRP A 3 4.72 -3.99 7.97
C TRP A 3 5.03 -5.40 7.49
N ILE A 4 4.19 -6.37 7.80
CA ILE A 4 4.47 -7.77 7.50
C ILE A 4 3.28 -8.47 6.87
N THR A 5 3.55 -9.28 5.86
CA THR A 5 2.56 -10.16 5.24
C THR A 5 3.23 -11.44 4.71
N ARG A 6 2.41 -12.32 4.13
CA ARG A 6 2.89 -13.56 3.51
C ARG A 6 3.64 -13.29 2.21
N GLU A 7 4.68 -14.07 1.96
CA GLU A 7 5.49 -14.09 0.73
C GLU A 7 4.67 -14.41 -0.53
N ARG A 8 5.26 -14.19 -1.71
CA ARG A 8 4.61 -14.34 -3.02
C ARG A 8 3.38 -13.42 -3.14
N PRO A 9 3.58 -12.09 -3.01
CA PRO A 9 2.50 -11.12 -2.98
C PRO A 9 1.70 -11.12 -4.28
N LYS A 10 0.42 -10.79 -4.12
CA LYS A 10 -0.55 -10.57 -5.21
C LYS A 10 -1.17 -9.19 -4.98
N ILE A 11 -2.36 -8.96 -5.55
CA ILE A 11 -3.04 -7.66 -5.62
C ILE A 11 -2.94 -6.88 -4.31
N ASP A 12 -3.57 -7.31 -3.22
CA ASP A 12 -3.59 -6.54 -1.97
C ASP A 12 -2.21 -6.41 -1.30
N ARG A 13 -1.38 -7.45 -1.41
CA ARG A 13 -0.02 -7.48 -0.82
C ARG A 13 1.01 -6.66 -1.57
N ILE A 14 0.62 -6.05 -2.69
CA ILE A 14 1.36 -4.99 -3.39
C ILE A 14 0.62 -3.65 -3.27
N ALA A 15 -0.71 -3.63 -3.38
CA ALA A 15 -1.53 -2.43 -3.27
C ALA A 15 -1.37 -1.74 -1.91
N CYS A 16 -1.42 -2.51 -0.81
CA CYS A 16 -1.29 -1.97 0.54
C CYS A 16 0.09 -1.36 0.78
N PRO A 17 1.23 -2.02 0.43
CA PRO A 17 2.53 -1.36 0.46
C PRO A 17 2.61 -0.04 -0.31
N TRP A 18 2.00 0.02 -1.49
CA TRP A 18 1.94 1.27 -2.26
C TRP A 18 1.17 2.35 -1.51
N LEU A 19 -0.02 2.02 -0.99
CA LEU A 19 -0.84 2.95 -0.21
C LEU A 19 -0.09 3.46 1.01
N ILE A 20 0.54 2.55 1.76
CA ILE A 20 1.31 2.86 2.96
C ILE A 20 2.42 3.85 2.61
N ALA A 21 3.23 3.54 1.61
CA ALA A 21 4.36 4.37 1.19
C ALA A 21 3.97 5.73 0.59
N ARG A 22 2.72 5.89 0.12
CA ARG A 22 2.24 7.14 -0.51
C ARG A 22 1.36 7.99 0.41
N PHE A 23 0.73 7.43 1.44
CA PHE A 23 -0.27 8.16 2.23
C PHE A 23 -0.11 8.03 3.75
N ILE A 24 0.61 7.02 4.25
CA ILE A 24 0.60 6.68 5.68
C ILE A 24 1.98 6.84 6.32
N ASP A 25 3.00 6.29 5.68
CA ASP A 25 4.34 6.17 6.23
C ASP A 25 5.36 6.52 5.13
N PRO A 26 6.15 7.60 5.29
CA PRO A 26 7.13 8.00 4.28
C PRO A 26 8.36 7.09 4.21
N ALA A 27 8.57 6.23 5.21
CA ALA A 27 9.69 5.29 5.25
C ALA A 27 9.25 3.91 5.79
N PRO A 28 8.37 3.20 5.07
CA PRO A 28 7.91 1.88 5.50
C PRO A 28 8.96 0.81 5.19
N GLU A 29 9.08 -0.15 6.09
CA GLU A 29 9.81 -1.40 5.87
C GLU A 29 8.80 -2.54 5.72
N PHE A 30 8.88 -3.28 4.63
CA PHE A 30 7.99 -4.41 4.36
C PHE A 30 8.72 -5.72 4.59
N LEU A 31 8.07 -6.66 5.26
CA LEU A 31 8.55 -8.02 5.49
C LEU A 31 7.62 -8.99 4.78
N TYR A 32 8.19 -9.79 3.87
CA TYR A 32 7.52 -10.91 3.21
C TYR A 32 8.08 -12.21 3.80
N VAL A 33 7.21 -13.02 4.40
CA VAL A 33 7.63 -14.25 5.11
C VAL A 33 6.69 -15.41 4.79
N PRO A 34 7.07 -16.67 5.05
CA PRO A 34 6.16 -17.79 4.92
C PRO A 34 4.85 -17.56 5.69
N ALA A 35 3.72 -17.97 5.11
CA ALA A 35 2.40 -17.66 5.67
C ALA A 35 2.22 -18.14 7.13
N ALA A 36 2.82 -19.29 7.48
CA ALA A 36 2.78 -19.84 8.84
C ALA A 36 3.55 -19.00 9.87
N ASP A 37 4.47 -18.14 9.42
CA ASP A 37 5.39 -17.39 10.28
C ASP A 37 4.96 -15.94 10.50
N VAL A 38 4.00 -15.41 9.74
CA VAL A 38 3.61 -13.99 9.75
C VAL A 38 3.35 -13.49 11.17
N LEU A 39 2.46 -14.14 11.93
CA LEU A 39 2.09 -13.66 13.27
C LEU A 39 3.23 -13.80 14.29
N ARG A 40 4.01 -14.88 14.18
CA ARG A 40 5.17 -15.12 15.05
C ARG A 40 6.24 -14.04 14.83
N ILE A 41 6.58 -13.77 13.57
CA ILE A 41 7.60 -12.77 13.21
C ILE A 41 7.08 -11.36 13.48
N ALA A 42 5.79 -11.09 13.26
CA ALA A 42 5.15 -9.82 13.63
C ALA A 42 5.39 -9.49 15.11
N ALA A 43 5.08 -10.44 16.00
CA ALA A 43 5.29 -10.27 17.44
C ALA A 43 6.77 -10.07 17.82
N GLN A 44 7.70 -10.77 17.15
CA GLN A 44 9.14 -10.67 17.43
C GLN A 44 9.76 -9.36 16.92
N SER A 45 9.30 -8.87 15.78
CA SER A 45 9.87 -7.70 15.10
C SER A 45 9.13 -6.39 15.39
N GLY A 46 7.98 -6.45 16.05
CA GLY A 46 7.07 -5.32 16.22
C GLY A 46 6.42 -4.87 14.91
N ALA A 47 6.43 -5.71 13.86
CA ALA A 47 5.81 -5.39 12.58
C ALA A 47 4.28 -5.54 12.64
N THR A 48 3.57 -4.64 11.97
CA THR A 48 2.10 -4.68 11.89
C THR A 48 1.66 -5.64 10.77
N PRO A 49 0.91 -6.70 11.07
CA PRO A 49 0.47 -7.65 10.05
C PRO A 49 -0.70 -7.10 9.22
N TYR A 50 -0.72 -7.42 7.93
CA TYR A 50 -1.81 -7.09 7.00
C TYR A 50 -2.00 -8.19 5.94
N ASP A 51 -3.16 -8.23 5.29
CA ASP A 51 -3.60 -9.32 4.38
C ASP A 51 -3.38 -10.72 4.98
N VAL A 52 -3.77 -10.89 6.24
CA VAL A 52 -3.82 -12.20 6.91
C VAL A 52 -5.10 -12.33 7.72
N PRO A 53 -5.62 -13.55 7.93
CA PRO A 53 -6.88 -13.74 8.66
C PRO A 53 -6.82 -13.19 10.10
N GLY A 54 -7.86 -12.47 10.51
CA GLY A 54 -8.07 -12.07 11.90
C GLY A 54 -7.26 -10.88 12.40
N VAL A 55 -6.55 -10.15 11.53
CA VAL A 55 -5.83 -8.92 11.91
C VAL A 55 -6.61 -7.67 11.55
N GLU A 56 -6.25 -6.53 12.16
CA GLU A 56 -6.88 -5.22 11.92
C GLU A 56 -6.88 -4.84 10.43
N PHE A 57 -5.75 -5.02 9.75
CA PHE A 57 -5.59 -4.74 8.32
C PHE A 57 -5.76 -6.00 7.45
N GLY A 58 -6.76 -6.83 7.77
CA GLY A 58 -7.19 -7.96 6.95
C GLY A 58 -8.46 -7.67 6.14
N HIS A 59 -9.03 -8.72 5.57
CA HIS A 59 -10.35 -8.64 4.91
C HIS A 59 -11.48 -8.61 5.94
N HIS A 60 -12.46 -7.74 5.72
CA HIS A 60 -13.63 -7.57 6.59
C HIS A 60 -14.91 -7.52 5.76
N GLY A 61 -15.73 -8.58 5.83
CA GLY A 61 -16.94 -8.68 5.01
C GLY A 61 -16.61 -8.68 3.51
N GLU A 62 -17.14 -7.70 2.78
CA GLU A 62 -16.87 -7.51 1.34
C GLU A 62 -15.65 -6.61 1.06
N HIS A 63 -14.95 -6.16 2.11
CA HIS A 63 -13.83 -5.23 2.00
C HIS A 63 -12.50 -5.98 2.10
N CYS A 64 -11.56 -5.61 1.23
CA CYS A 64 -10.19 -6.14 1.21
C CYS A 64 -9.29 -5.36 2.18
N SER A 65 -8.04 -5.77 2.33
CA SER A 65 -7.08 -5.12 3.24
C SER A 65 -6.80 -3.66 2.83
N PHE A 66 -6.79 -3.37 1.52
CA PHE A 66 -6.62 -2.00 1.03
C PHE A 66 -7.71 -1.06 1.56
N ASP A 67 -8.94 -1.56 1.65
CA ASP A 67 -10.07 -0.79 2.17
C ASP A 67 -9.96 -0.55 3.67
N ALA A 68 -9.49 -1.56 4.42
CA ALA A 68 -9.23 -1.42 5.84
C ALA A 68 -8.25 -0.28 6.12
N PHE A 69 -7.21 -0.12 5.30
CA PHE A 69 -6.29 1.02 5.40
C PHE A 69 -6.97 2.35 5.07
N VAL A 70 -7.71 2.44 3.96
CA VAL A 70 -8.41 3.67 3.56
C VAL A 70 -9.37 4.15 4.66
N GLU A 71 -10.14 3.23 5.24
CA GLU A 71 -11.08 3.52 6.34
C GLU A 71 -10.33 3.93 7.62
N ARG A 72 -9.36 3.11 8.05
CA ARG A 72 -8.65 3.29 9.33
C ARG A 72 -7.90 4.62 9.40
N TYR A 73 -7.33 5.05 8.28
CA TYR A 73 -6.57 6.30 8.15
C TYR A 73 -7.40 7.47 7.62
N ARG A 74 -8.69 7.26 7.33
CA ARG A 74 -9.63 8.29 6.84
C ARG A 74 -9.10 9.03 5.60
N LEU A 75 -8.60 8.26 4.64
CA LEU A 75 -8.00 8.80 3.41
C LEU A 75 -9.12 9.26 2.45
N ASP A 76 -9.40 10.56 2.43
CA ASP A 76 -10.42 11.17 1.59
C ASP A 76 -9.80 11.75 0.29
N ASP A 77 -9.61 10.89 -0.71
CA ASP A 77 -9.17 11.28 -2.05
C ASP A 77 -10.00 10.54 -3.12
N ALA A 78 -10.56 11.29 -4.07
CA ALA A 78 -11.47 10.74 -5.07
C ALA A 78 -10.79 9.75 -6.03
N ALA A 79 -9.51 9.97 -6.36
CA ALA A 79 -8.75 9.02 -7.19
C ALA A 79 -8.45 7.75 -6.39
N LEU A 80 -8.17 7.88 -5.10
CA LEU A 80 -7.95 6.77 -4.20
C LEU A 80 -9.23 5.93 -3.99
N GLY A 81 -10.40 6.57 -3.90
CA GLY A 81 -11.68 5.87 -3.83
C GLY A 81 -11.96 5.02 -5.08
N LYS A 82 -11.64 5.54 -6.27
CA LYS A 82 -11.70 4.74 -7.51
C LYS A 82 -10.71 3.58 -7.48
N LEU A 83 -9.47 3.83 -7.09
CA LEU A 83 -8.44 2.80 -7.00
C LEU A 83 -8.85 1.69 -6.01
N ALA A 84 -9.37 2.05 -4.84
CA ALA A 84 -9.87 1.10 -3.85
C ALA A 84 -10.96 0.18 -4.42
N ARG A 85 -11.88 0.73 -5.24
CA ARG A 85 -12.89 -0.07 -5.93
C ARG A 85 -12.27 -1.07 -6.92
N ILE A 86 -11.26 -0.66 -7.69
CA ILE A 86 -10.57 -1.54 -8.66
C ILE A 86 -9.81 -2.66 -7.92
N VAL A 87 -9.07 -2.31 -6.87
CA VAL A 87 -8.30 -3.25 -6.04
C VAL A 87 -9.22 -4.30 -5.43
N ARG A 88 -10.28 -3.86 -4.74
CA ARG A 88 -11.29 -4.75 -4.14
C ARG A 88 -11.92 -5.68 -5.17
N ALA A 89 -12.28 -5.16 -6.34
CA ALA A 89 -12.85 -5.96 -7.43
C ALA A 89 -11.91 -7.08 -7.88
N ALA A 90 -10.62 -6.77 -8.03
CA ALA A 90 -9.62 -7.73 -8.49
C ALA A 90 -9.25 -8.74 -7.39
N ASP A 91 -9.09 -8.29 -6.15
CA ASP A 91 -8.60 -9.13 -5.04
C ASP A 91 -9.68 -10.06 -4.49
N CYS A 92 -10.94 -9.61 -4.45
CA CYS A 92 -12.09 -10.37 -3.96
C CYS A 92 -12.85 -11.16 -5.04
N ASP A 93 -12.27 -11.34 -6.25
CA ASP A 93 -12.89 -12.06 -7.38
C ASP A 93 -14.27 -11.51 -7.79
N ARG A 94 -14.43 -10.19 -7.71
CA ARG A 94 -15.65 -9.43 -8.05
C ARG A 94 -15.39 -8.51 -9.23
N LEU A 95 -14.96 -9.12 -10.34
CA LEU A 95 -14.51 -8.42 -11.55
C LEU A 95 -15.62 -7.55 -12.19
N ASP A 96 -16.89 -7.80 -11.86
CA ASP A 96 -18.04 -7.00 -12.24
C ASP A 96 -18.05 -5.59 -11.61
N LEU A 97 -17.34 -5.40 -10.50
CA LEU A 97 -17.33 -4.11 -9.78
C LEU A 97 -16.55 -3.02 -10.53
N ALA A 98 -15.54 -3.38 -11.32
CA ALA A 98 -14.73 -2.43 -12.08
C ALA A 98 -14.17 -3.07 -13.36
N ALA A 99 -14.32 -2.39 -14.49
CA ALA A 99 -13.88 -2.92 -15.79
C ALA A 99 -12.37 -3.19 -15.84
N GLU A 100 -11.59 -2.46 -15.06
CA GLU A 100 -10.12 -2.55 -14.96
C GLU A 100 -9.66 -3.77 -14.14
N ALA A 101 -10.54 -4.37 -13.33
CA ALA A 101 -10.20 -5.40 -12.35
C ALA A 101 -9.57 -6.64 -12.98
N ALA A 102 -10.14 -7.12 -14.10
CA ALA A 102 -9.63 -8.29 -14.81
C ALA A 102 -8.20 -8.05 -15.34
N GLY A 103 -7.93 -6.84 -15.82
CA GLY A 103 -6.59 -6.43 -16.28
C GLY A 103 -5.59 -6.36 -15.12
N LEU A 104 -5.98 -5.75 -13.99
CA LEU A 104 -5.14 -5.69 -12.79
C LEU A 104 -4.82 -7.09 -12.26
N LEU A 105 -5.81 -7.99 -12.22
CA LEU A 105 -5.61 -9.39 -11.84
C LEU A 105 -4.63 -10.10 -12.78
N ALA A 106 -4.77 -9.93 -14.10
CA ALA A 106 -3.87 -10.54 -15.08
C ALA A 106 -2.43 -10.04 -14.92
N ILE A 107 -2.24 -8.72 -14.76
CA ILE A 107 -0.92 -8.12 -14.56
C ILE A 107 -0.31 -8.59 -13.24
N SER A 108 -1.08 -8.58 -12.14
CA SER A 108 -0.60 -9.03 -10.83
C SER A 108 -0.14 -10.50 -10.86
N ARG A 109 -0.90 -11.39 -11.51
CA ARG A 109 -0.49 -12.78 -11.74
C ARG A 109 0.78 -12.87 -12.58
N GLY A 110 0.89 -12.08 -13.64
CA GLY A 110 2.09 -12.01 -14.48
C GLY A 110 3.33 -11.58 -13.71
N LEU A 111 3.22 -10.58 -12.83
CA LEU A 111 4.30 -10.16 -11.95
C LEU A 111 4.75 -11.31 -11.03
N SER A 112 3.82 -12.05 -10.41
CA SER A 112 4.17 -13.20 -9.57
C SER A 112 4.87 -14.33 -10.34
N LEU A 113 4.64 -14.45 -11.65
CA LEU A 113 5.30 -15.43 -12.52
C LEU A 113 6.70 -14.96 -12.95
N ASN A 114 6.88 -13.66 -13.17
CA ASN A 114 8.14 -13.08 -13.65
C ASN A 114 9.19 -12.92 -12.55
N PHE A 115 8.76 -12.76 -11.30
CA PHE A 115 9.65 -12.44 -10.17
C PHE A 115 9.54 -13.48 -9.05
N THR A 116 10.69 -14.00 -8.62
CA THR A 116 10.81 -14.84 -7.43
C THR A 116 11.12 -14.03 -6.17
N ASP A 117 11.81 -12.89 -6.32
CA ASP A 117 12.08 -11.93 -5.25
C ASP A 117 10.87 -11.01 -5.02
N ASP A 118 10.30 -11.07 -3.82
CA ASP A 118 9.09 -10.32 -3.47
C ASP A 118 9.33 -8.79 -3.42
N HIS A 119 10.54 -8.35 -3.06
CA HIS A 119 10.89 -6.92 -3.05
C HIS A 119 11.11 -6.38 -4.46
N GLU A 120 11.66 -7.17 -5.36
CA GLU A 120 11.75 -6.83 -6.78
C GLU A 120 10.36 -6.71 -7.39
N MET A 121 9.50 -7.70 -7.14
CA MET A 121 8.11 -7.65 -7.56
C MET A 121 7.40 -6.39 -7.03
N LEU A 122 7.60 -6.06 -5.75
CA LEU A 122 7.05 -4.85 -5.14
C LEU A 122 7.51 -3.60 -5.88
N ARG A 123 8.80 -3.45 -6.22
CA ARG A 123 9.30 -2.27 -6.96
C ARG A 123 8.56 -2.07 -8.29
N HIS A 124 8.30 -3.13 -9.04
CA HIS A 124 7.52 -3.05 -10.27
C HIS A 124 6.04 -2.75 -10.00
N GLY A 125 5.48 -3.34 -8.95
CA GLY A 125 4.14 -3.05 -8.47
C GLY A 125 3.93 -1.58 -8.10
N MET A 126 4.91 -0.94 -7.47
CA MET A 126 4.85 0.48 -7.11
C MET A 126 4.60 1.36 -8.33
N VAL A 127 5.30 1.10 -9.44
CA VAL A 127 5.14 1.85 -10.69
C VAL A 127 3.75 1.63 -11.29
N LEU A 128 3.25 0.39 -11.26
CA LEU A 128 1.91 0.06 -11.74
C LEU A 128 0.83 0.82 -10.97
N TYR A 129 0.91 0.84 -9.64
CA TYR A 129 -0.07 1.53 -8.80
C TYR A 129 0.06 3.06 -8.88
N ASP A 130 1.28 3.61 -9.04
CA ASP A 130 1.45 5.04 -9.35
C ASP A 130 0.72 5.41 -10.66
N ALA A 131 0.86 4.58 -11.71
CA ALA A 131 0.20 4.81 -12.99
C ALA A 131 -1.33 4.66 -12.89
N LEU A 132 -1.81 3.63 -12.20
CA LEU A 132 -3.25 3.38 -12.04
C LEU A 132 -3.93 4.45 -11.18
N TYR A 133 -3.27 4.90 -10.11
CA TYR A 133 -3.73 6.04 -9.31
C TYR A 133 -3.80 7.33 -10.15
N ALA A 134 -2.77 7.60 -10.95
CA ALA A 134 -2.75 8.77 -11.83
C ALA A 134 -3.87 8.75 -12.87
N TRP A 135 -4.16 7.57 -13.43
CA TRP A 135 -5.29 7.37 -14.32
C TRP A 135 -6.63 7.60 -13.60
N CYS A 136 -6.79 7.11 -12.37
CA CYS A 136 -8.00 7.34 -11.57
C CYS A 136 -8.30 8.83 -11.33
N GLY A 137 -7.25 9.66 -11.21
CA GLY A 137 -7.35 11.11 -11.03
C GLY A 137 -7.62 11.92 -12.31
N GLY A 138 -7.59 11.30 -13.49
CA GLY A 138 -7.93 11.94 -14.77
C GLY A 138 -6.94 13.00 -15.28
N ARG A 139 -5.86 13.30 -14.55
CA ARG A 139 -4.77 14.21 -14.94
C ARG A 139 -3.41 13.74 -14.40
N PRO A 140 -2.54 13.16 -15.25
CA PRO A 140 -1.24 12.60 -14.83
C PRO A 140 -0.37 13.59 -14.05
N ASP A 141 -0.38 14.88 -14.43
CA ASP A 141 0.48 15.90 -13.84
C ASP A 141 0.09 16.26 -12.41
N GLU A 142 -1.20 16.29 -12.08
CA GLU A 142 -1.66 16.55 -10.72
C GLU A 142 -1.48 15.34 -9.81
N ALA A 143 -1.70 14.13 -10.32
CA ALA A 143 -1.44 12.92 -9.57
C ALA A 143 0.06 12.75 -9.27
N ALA A 144 0.92 12.99 -10.27
CA ALA A 144 2.37 13.01 -10.07
C ALA A 144 2.81 14.12 -9.11
N ALA A 145 2.19 15.31 -9.17
CA ALA A 145 2.46 16.38 -8.21
C ALA A 145 2.03 16.01 -6.78
N ARG A 146 0.89 15.34 -6.59
CA ARG A 146 0.41 14.84 -5.28
C ARG A 146 1.32 13.75 -4.72
N LEU A 147 1.73 12.78 -5.55
CA LEU A 147 2.69 11.75 -5.16
C LEU A 147 4.05 12.36 -4.78
N ARG A 148 4.50 13.39 -5.50
CA ARG A 148 5.72 14.14 -5.18
C ARG A 148 5.59 14.98 -3.91
N GLN A 149 4.45 15.63 -3.67
CA GLN A 149 4.21 16.42 -2.45
C GLN A 149 4.14 15.53 -1.20
N SER A 150 3.50 14.36 -1.29
CA SER A 150 3.53 13.36 -0.21
C SER A 150 4.95 12.91 0.10
N ALA A 151 5.77 12.64 -0.92
CA ALA A 151 7.18 12.30 -0.75
C ALA A 151 8.03 13.48 -0.20
N ALA A 152 7.70 14.72 -0.54
CA ALA A 152 8.48 15.92 -0.17
C ALA A 152 8.11 16.51 1.21
N GLY A 153 6.91 16.24 1.73
CA GLY A 153 6.47 16.67 3.08
C GLY A 153 7.29 16.08 4.24
N SER A 154 8.25 15.20 3.95
CA SER A 154 9.13 14.49 4.89
C SER A 154 10.37 15.29 5.35
N SER A 155 10.50 16.59 5.03
CA SER A 155 11.65 17.40 5.44
C SER A 155 11.24 18.67 6.19
N ARG A 156 10.82 18.52 7.44
CA ARG A 156 10.83 19.65 8.38
C ARG A 156 12.22 19.71 9.01
N PRO A 157 13.00 20.79 8.84
CA PRO A 157 14.27 20.92 9.54
C PRO A 157 14.00 20.96 11.05
N PRO A 158 14.90 20.40 11.89
CA PRO A 158 14.75 20.49 13.34
C PRO A 158 14.70 21.97 13.72
N GLN A 159 13.70 22.33 14.54
CA GLN A 159 13.64 23.65 15.11
C GLN A 159 14.84 23.79 16.06
N ASP A 160 15.75 24.70 15.73
CA ASP A 160 16.86 25.06 16.60
C ASP A 160 16.30 25.51 17.95
N THR A 161 16.53 24.70 18.97
CA THR A 161 16.27 25.04 20.36
C THR A 161 17.17 26.21 20.72
N GLN A 162 16.62 27.42 20.77
CA GLN A 162 17.29 28.57 21.37
C GLN A 162 17.57 28.26 22.84
N ILE A 163 18.82 27.93 23.15
CA ILE A 163 19.34 27.91 24.51
C ILE A 163 19.45 29.36 24.96
N ALA A 164 18.51 29.80 25.78
CA ALA A 164 18.58 31.08 26.47
C ALA A 164 19.76 31.06 27.45
N THR A 165 20.86 31.72 27.09
CA THR A 165 21.88 32.14 28.06
C THR A 165 21.33 33.32 28.85
N LYS A 166 21.01 33.08 30.12
CA LYS A 166 20.84 34.15 31.11
C LYS A 166 22.23 34.69 31.47
N SER A 167 22.40 36.00 31.38
CA SER A 167 23.38 36.80 32.11
C SER A 167 22.66 38.05 32.61
#